data_AF-A0A954UMB4-F1
#
_entry.id   AF-A0A954UMB4-F1
#
_cell.length_a   1.000
_cell.length_b   1.000
_cell.length_c   1.000
_cell.angle_alpha   90.00
_cell.angle_beta   90.00
_cell.angle_gamma   90.00
#
_symmetry.space_group_name_H-M   'P 1'
#
loop_
_entity.id
_entity.type
_entity.pdbx_description
1 polymer ?
#
loop_
_entity_poly.entity_id
_entity_poly.type
_entity_poly.pdbx_seq_one_letter_code
_entity_poly.pdbx_strand_id
1 'polypeptide(L)'
;MRKHLLVLLLLLVPTTVYGQFQVDIDRWLMQDAAHNLTSDAGVLFIGSSSIRRWQQLAHDFPEYDIIQRGFGGSQFSDVNRYLNDIVLPYDPRAIVIFEGTNDIASGKSADTV
;
A
#
# COMPACT_ATOMS: atom_id res chain seq x y z
N MET A 1 32.57 11.14 -49.06
CA MET A 1 32.41 10.16 -47.96
C MET A 1 32.31 10.93 -46.63
N ARG A 2 31.09 11.33 -46.21
CA ARG A 2 30.85 12.01 -44.92
C ARG A 2 30.75 10.96 -43.82
N LYS A 3 31.72 10.95 -42.91
CA LYS A 3 31.70 10.12 -41.71
C LYS A 3 30.73 10.77 -40.72
N HIS A 4 29.55 10.18 -40.51
CA HIS A 4 28.62 10.65 -39.50
C HIS A 4 29.11 10.18 -38.13
N LEU A 5 29.57 11.13 -37.31
CA LEU A 5 29.91 10.90 -35.91
C LEU A 5 28.60 10.87 -35.12
N LEU A 6 28.18 9.69 -34.66
CA LEU A 6 27.04 9.54 -33.75
C LEU A 6 27.53 9.91 -32.34
N VAL A 7 27.09 11.05 -31.81
CA VAL A 7 27.27 11.38 -30.38
C VAL A 7 26.13 10.72 -29.63
N LEU A 8 26.44 9.66 -28.88
CA LEU A 8 25.49 9.02 -27.96
C LEU A 8 25.38 9.89 -26.71
N LEU A 9 24.34 10.73 -26.64
CA LEU A 9 24.03 11.52 -25.46
C LEU A 9 23.39 10.58 -24.42
N LEU A 10 24.15 10.13 -23.42
CA LEU A 10 23.59 9.42 -22.26
C LEU A 10 22.77 10.42 -21.43
N LEU A 11 21.44 10.39 -21.58
CA LEU A 11 20.55 11.09 -20.65
C LEU A 11 20.57 10.32 -19.32
N LEU A 12 21.10 10.96 -18.28
CA LEU A 12 21.03 10.47 -16.91
C LEU A 12 19.57 10.59 -16.45
N VAL A 13 18.75 9.57 -16.70
CA VAL A 13 17.40 9.52 -16.16
C VAL A 13 17.53 9.15 -14.69
N PRO A 14 17.09 9.98 -13.73
CA PRO A 14 17.12 9.61 -12.33
C PRO A 14 16.22 8.39 -12.13
N THR A 15 16.82 7.24 -11.87
CA THR A 15 16.08 6.04 -11.49
C THR A 15 15.58 6.25 -10.07
N THR A 16 14.29 6.53 -9.94
CA THR A 16 13.65 6.53 -8.61
C THR A 16 13.68 5.10 -8.10
N VAL A 17 14.40 4.85 -7.01
CA VAL A 17 14.36 3.56 -6.32
C VAL A 17 13.08 3.54 -5.52
N TYR A 18 12.04 2.91 -6.05
CA TYR A 18 10.80 2.69 -5.31
C TYR A 18 11.04 1.65 -4.22
N GLY A 19 10.66 1.96 -2.99
CA GLY A 19 10.53 0.95 -1.94
C GLY A 19 9.55 -0.14 -2.40
N GLN A 20 9.73 -1.37 -1.92
CA GLN A 20 8.99 -2.56 -2.36
C GLN A 20 7.46 -2.34 -2.44
N PHE A 21 6.89 -1.56 -1.52
CA PHE A 21 5.44 -1.31 -1.43
C PHE A 21 5.01 0.08 -1.89
N GLN A 22 5.94 0.94 -2.31
CA GLN A 22 5.66 2.35 -2.57
C GLN A 22 4.56 2.53 -3.63
N VAL A 23 4.50 1.66 -4.64
CA VAL A 23 3.45 1.69 -5.67
C VAL A 23 2.05 1.50 -5.10
N ASP A 24 1.89 0.62 -4.10
CA ASP A 24 0.58 0.42 -3.46
C ASP A 24 0.26 1.57 -2.49
N ILE A 25 1.27 2.08 -1.76
CA ILE A 25 1.11 3.24 -0.88
C ILE A 25 0.70 4.48 -1.68
N ASP A 26 1.42 4.78 -2.76
CA ASP A 26 1.12 5.90 -3.65
C ASP A 26 -0.28 5.78 -4.24
N ARG A 27 -0.73 4.55 -4.58
CA ARG A 27 -2.11 4.33 -5.04
C ARG A 27 -3.12 4.81 -4.01
N TRP A 28 -2.93 4.47 -2.73
CA TRP A 28 -3.83 4.87 -1.66
C TRP A 28 -3.78 6.38 -1.41
N LEU A 29 -2.59 6.98 -1.37
CA LEU A 29 -2.44 8.42 -1.22
C LEU A 29 -3.08 9.21 -2.37
N MET A 30 -2.96 8.71 -3.61
CA MET A 30 -3.64 9.29 -4.77
C MET A 30 -5.16 9.16 -4.67
N GLN A 31 -5.68 8.02 -4.18
CA GLN A 31 -7.10 7.85 -3.93
C GLN A 31 -7.61 8.85 -2.89
N ASP A 32 -6.87 9.04 -1.80
CA ASP A 32 -7.25 9.97 -0.73
C ASP A 32 -7.35 11.40 -1.22
N ALA A 33 -6.36 11.81 -2.02
CA ALA A 33 -6.36 13.13 -2.66
C ALA A 33 -7.58 13.35 -3.58
N ALA A 34 -8.07 12.29 -4.23
CA ALA A 34 -9.23 12.37 -5.12
C ALA A 34 -10.57 12.39 -4.38
N HIS A 35 -10.65 11.73 -3.22
CA HIS A 35 -11.92 11.50 -2.51
C HIS A 35 -12.09 12.35 -1.24
N ASN A 36 -11.09 13.17 -0.87
CA ASN A 36 -11.07 13.97 0.36
C ASN A 36 -11.46 13.15 1.59
N LEU A 37 -10.92 11.93 1.68
CA LEU A 37 -11.18 10.99 2.77
C LEU A 37 -10.53 11.53 4.04
N THR A 38 -11.28 12.27 4.86
CA THR A 38 -10.83 12.75 6.18
C THR A 38 -11.73 12.23 7.30
N SER A 39 -11.08 11.65 8.31
CA SER A 39 -11.47 11.42 9.72
C SER A 39 -12.81 10.79 10.15
N ASP A 40 -13.76 10.48 9.26
CA ASP A 40 -15.05 9.87 9.69
C ASP A 40 -15.26 8.44 9.17
N ALA A 41 -14.18 7.73 8.85
CA ALA A 41 -14.26 6.39 8.31
C ALA A 41 -14.81 5.39 9.34
N GLY A 42 -15.84 4.63 8.95
CA GLY A 42 -16.45 3.62 9.80
C GLY A 42 -15.48 2.48 10.13
N VAL A 43 -14.91 1.83 9.11
CA VAL A 43 -14.03 0.66 9.30
C VAL A 43 -12.89 0.68 8.28
N LEU A 44 -11.66 0.57 8.76
CA LEU A 44 -10.46 0.42 7.93
C LEU A 44 -10.02 -1.04 7.85
N PHE A 45 -9.89 -1.56 6.64
CA PHE A 45 -9.34 -2.87 6.35
C PHE A 45 -7.90 -2.72 5.86
N ILE A 46 -6.96 -3.34 6.56
CA ILE A 46 -5.53 -3.34 6.20
C ILE A 46 -4.94 -4.74 6.24
N GLY A 47 -3.96 -4.97 5.37
CA GLY A 47 -3.18 -6.20 5.34
C GLY A 47 -2.61 -6.46 3.97
N SER A 48 -2.25 -7.73 3.71
CA SER A 48 -1.47 -8.02 2.52
C SER A 48 -2.35 -8.22 1.28
N SER A 49 -2.01 -9.23 0.47
CA SER A 49 -2.65 -9.48 -0.81
C SER A 49 -4.13 -9.89 -0.72
N SER A 50 -4.57 -10.42 0.43
CA SER A 50 -5.97 -10.78 0.67
C SER A 50 -6.83 -9.52 0.79
N ILE A 51 -6.39 -8.54 1.58
CA ILE A 51 -7.08 -7.25 1.69
C ILE A 51 -6.92 -6.47 0.38
N ARG A 52 -5.72 -6.37 -0.20
CA ARG A 52 -5.49 -5.59 -1.43
C ARG A 52 -6.39 -6.02 -2.60
N ARG A 53 -6.71 -7.31 -2.70
CA ARG A 53 -7.45 -7.88 -3.84
C ARG A 53 -8.94 -8.07 -3.58
N TRP A 54 -9.44 -7.67 -2.42
CA TRP A 54 -10.86 -7.76 -2.11
C TRP A 54 -11.64 -6.67 -2.84
N GLN A 55 -11.97 -6.92 -4.11
CA GLN A 55 -12.57 -5.91 -5.00
C GLN A 55 -13.98 -5.50 -4.58
N GLN A 56 -14.74 -6.40 -3.96
CA GLN A 56 -16.13 -6.18 -3.55
C GLN A 56 -16.25 -5.83 -2.07
N LEU A 57 -15.16 -5.39 -1.41
CA LEU A 57 -15.16 -5.19 0.04
C LEU A 57 -16.27 -4.23 0.51
N ALA A 58 -16.45 -3.08 -0.15
CA ALA A 58 -17.53 -2.15 0.19
C ALA A 58 -18.94 -2.72 -0.11
N HIS A 59 -19.07 -3.60 -1.10
CA HIS A 59 -20.33 -4.28 -1.41
C HIS A 59 -20.68 -5.34 -0.36
N ASP A 60 -19.66 -6.05 0.15
CA ASP A 60 -19.81 -7.10 1.15
C ASP A 60 -20.11 -6.55 2.55
N PHE A 61 -19.76 -5.28 2.81
CA PHE A 61 -20.03 -4.57 4.06
C PHE A 61 -20.82 -3.26 3.80
N PRO A 62 -22.06 -3.34 3.28
CA PRO A 62 -22.80 -2.17 2.79
C PRO A 62 -23.31 -1.25 3.91
N GLU A 63 -23.27 -1.70 5.16
CA GLU A 63 -23.71 -0.94 6.34
C GLU A 63 -22.62 -0.02 6.91
N TYR A 64 -21.39 -0.12 6.40
CA TYR A 64 -20.23 0.59 6.92
C TYR A 64 -19.54 1.39 5.82
N ASP A 65 -19.04 2.57 6.18
CA ASP A 65 -18.10 3.29 5.35
C ASP A 65 -16.73 2.61 5.42
N ILE A 66 -16.35 1.96 4.32
CA ILE A 66 -15.15 1.14 4.25
C ILE A 66 -13.96 1.90 3.66
N ILE A 67 -12.82 1.77 4.33
CA ILE A 67 -11.52 2.15 3.80
C ILE A 67 -10.67 0.89 3.57
N GLN A 68 -10.14 0.71 2.37
CA GLN A 68 -9.28 -0.42 2.00
C GLN A 68 -7.83 0.03 1.82
N ARG A 69 -6.90 -0.56 2.58
CA ARG A 69 -5.48 -0.18 2.64
C ARG A 69 -4.53 -1.36 2.53
N GLY A 70 -4.89 -2.34 1.71
CA GLY A 70 -4.03 -3.51 1.52
C GLY A 70 -2.87 -3.27 0.55
N PHE A 71 -1.68 -3.80 0.83
CA PHE A 71 -0.52 -3.73 -0.08
C PHE A 71 0.17 -5.11 -0.22
N GLY A 72 0.50 -5.51 -1.44
CA GLY A 72 0.70 -6.92 -1.76
C GLY A 72 1.99 -7.52 -1.20
N GLY A 73 1.87 -8.60 -0.42
CA GLY A 73 3.04 -9.34 0.09
C GLY A 73 3.68 -8.72 1.34
N SER A 74 3.01 -7.75 1.96
CA SER A 74 3.43 -7.16 3.23
C SER A 74 3.49 -8.16 4.37
N GLN A 75 4.37 -7.86 5.31
CA GLN A 75 4.45 -8.45 6.64
C GLN A 75 3.92 -7.44 7.68
N PHE A 76 3.69 -7.88 8.92
CA PHE A 76 3.26 -6.96 10.00
C PHE A 76 4.19 -5.76 10.18
N SER A 77 5.51 -5.98 10.07
CA SER A 77 6.51 -4.91 10.13
C SER A 77 6.32 -3.84 9.05
N ASP A 78 5.80 -4.21 7.89
CA ASP A 78 5.53 -3.27 6.80
C ASP A 78 4.26 -2.47 7.06
N VAL A 79 3.20 -3.09 7.60
CA VAL A 79 2.01 -2.38 8.09
C VAL A 79 2.38 -1.36 9.16
N ASN A 80 3.24 -1.75 10.12
CA ASN A 80 3.72 -0.83 11.14
C ASN A 80 4.52 0.34 10.55
N ARG A 81 5.35 0.09 9.52
CA ARG A 81 6.11 1.14 8.84
C ARG A 81 5.22 2.21 8.21
N TYR A 82 4.11 1.82 7.60
CA TYR A 82 3.20 2.73 6.88
C TYR A 82 1.97 3.17 7.70
N LEU A 83 1.96 2.88 9.00
CA LEU A 83 0.83 3.16 9.89
C LEU A 83 0.42 4.65 9.88
N ASN A 84 1.40 5.55 9.88
CA ASN A 84 1.16 7.00 9.86
C ASN A 84 0.70 7.52 8.49
N ASP A 85 0.93 6.78 7.42
CA ASP A 85 0.60 7.21 6.05
C ASP A 85 -0.81 6.76 5.66
N ILE A 86 -1.16 5.51 5.99
CA ILE A 86 -2.35 4.85 5.46
C ILE A 86 -3.19 4.12 6.52
N VAL A 87 -3.10 4.52 7.79
CA VAL A 87 -4.03 4.04 8.83
C VAL A 87 -4.51 5.17 9.73
N LEU A 88 -3.58 5.82 10.43
CA LEU A 88 -3.92 6.82 11.45
C LEU A 88 -4.57 8.10 10.90
N PRO A 89 -4.26 8.59 9.67
CA PRO A 89 -4.89 9.81 9.15
C PRO A 89 -6.41 9.74 8.99
N TYR A 90 -7.02 8.55 8.98
CA TYR A 90 -8.45 8.38 8.78
C TYR A 90 -9.27 8.32 10.07
N ASP A 91 -8.63 8.30 11.24
CA ASP A 91 -9.27 8.13 12.56
C ASP A 91 -10.39 7.07 12.58
N PRO A 92 -10.11 5.81 12.13
CA PRO A 92 -11.17 4.84 11.90
C PRO A 92 -11.80 4.36 13.20
N ARG A 93 -13.13 4.16 13.22
CA ARG A 93 -13.82 3.63 14.42
C ARG A 93 -13.45 2.18 14.74
N ALA A 94 -13.03 1.42 13.73
CA ALA A 94 -12.52 0.07 13.87
C ALA A 94 -11.48 -0.24 12.79
N ILE A 95 -10.54 -1.12 13.11
CA ILE A 95 -9.54 -1.63 12.16
C ILE A 95 -9.67 -3.14 12.06
N VAL A 96 -9.81 -3.65 10.85
CA VAL A 96 -9.73 -5.08 10.52
C VAL A 96 -8.37 -5.34 9.89
N ILE A 97 -7.55 -6.14 10.56
CA ILE A 97 -6.20 -6.49 10.11
C ILE A 97 -6.17 -7.95 9.67
N PHE A 98 -5.70 -8.20 8.45
CA PHE A 98 -5.37 -9.56 7.98
C PHE A 98 -3.92 -9.63 7.51
N GLU A 99 -3.04 -10.06 8.42
CA GLU A 99 -1.60 -10.19 8.20
C GLU A 99 -1.01 -11.44 8.85
N GLY A 100 0.27 -11.73 8.56
CA GLY A 100 1.05 -12.77 9.24
C GLY A 100 1.35 -13.99 8.36
N THR A 101 0.57 -14.24 7.29
CA THR A 101 0.87 -15.36 6.39
C THR A 101 2.20 -15.18 5.66
N ASN A 102 2.57 -13.93 5.33
CA ASN A 102 3.86 -13.63 4.69
C ASN A 102 5.02 -13.65 5.70
N ASP A 103 4.76 -13.29 6.98
CA ASP A 103 5.73 -13.42 8.06
C ASP A 103 6.12 -14.90 8.25
N ILE A 104 5.12 -15.79 8.33
CA ILE A 104 5.31 -17.24 8.40
C ILE A 104 6.06 -17.76 7.17
N ALA A 105 5.64 -17.34 5.96
CA ALA A 105 6.32 -17.74 4.73
C ALA A 105 7.78 -17.26 4.66
N SER A 106 8.09 -16.15 5.35
CA SER A 106 9.44 -15.60 5.49
C SER A 106 10.24 -16.23 6.65
N GLY A 107 9.65 -17.20 7.37
CA GLY A 107 10.30 -17.93 8.45
C GLY A 107 10.35 -17.21 9.80
N LYS A 108 9.55 -16.14 9.99
CA LYS A 108 9.45 -15.47 11.30
C LYS A 108 8.72 -16.36 12.31
N SER A 109 9.17 -16.31 13.56
CA SER A 109 8.41 -16.84 14.69
C SER A 109 7.36 -15.81 15.14
N ALA A 110 6.35 -16.27 15.90
CA ALA A 110 5.34 -15.38 16.48
C ALA A 110 5.95 -14.25 17.33
N ASP A 111 7.10 -14.46 17.95
CA ASP A 111 7.80 -13.46 18.78
C ASP A 111 8.52 -12.38 17.96
N THR A 112 8.62 -12.55 16.63
CA THR A 112 9.42 -11.69 15.73
C THR A 112 8.59 -11.04 14.62
N VAL A 113 7.27 -11.15 14.74
CA VAL A 113 6.30 -10.50 13.85
C VAL A 113 6.37 -8.99 14.03
#